data_AF-A0A534A3M7-F1
#
_entry.id   AF-A0A534A3M7-F1
#
_cell.length_a   1.000
_cell.length_b   1.000
_cell.length_c   1.000
_cell.angle_alpha   90.00
_cell.angle_beta   90.00
_cell.angle_gamma   90.00
#
_symmetry.space_group_name_H-M   'P 1'
#
loop_
_entity.id
_entity.type
_entity.pdbx_description
1 polymer ?
#
loop_
_entity_poly.entity_id
_entity_poly.type
_entity_poly.pdbx_seq_one_letter_code
_entity_poly.pdbx_strand_id
1 'polypeptide(L)'
;MATSEKGNQFSLAVKFDESVASDKKIPLSAFLFDARGNLVDSGVVRDAKVSLNAKDLPHNSLRMFVAPTDEKQNKAITTIGDLQRFNPYETSLKASARGFEMLPIPNIYHPIWLLHRCRVRGNVSKNFTVGTTTG
;
A
#
# COMPACT_ATOMS: atom_id res chain seq x y z
N MET A 1 -23.91 -20.11 -19.80
CA MET A 1 -23.89 -18.63 -19.72
C MET A 1 -22.55 -18.25 -19.12
N ALA A 2 -21.58 -17.86 -19.95
CA ALA A 2 -20.21 -17.55 -19.50
C ALA A 2 -20.01 -16.05 -19.62
N THR A 3 -20.28 -15.32 -18.53
CA THR A 3 -19.92 -13.91 -18.45
C THR A 3 -18.41 -13.83 -18.23
N SER A 4 -17.65 -13.85 -19.33
CA SER A 4 -16.24 -13.46 -19.31
C SER A 4 -16.21 -11.95 -19.12
N GLU A 5 -16.26 -11.52 -17.86
CA GLU A 5 -15.98 -10.15 -17.45
C GLU A 5 -14.50 -9.91 -17.74
N LYS A 6 -14.18 -9.51 -18.98
CA LYS A 6 -12.85 -9.06 -19.41
C LYS A 6 -12.51 -7.71 -18.76
N GLY A 7 -12.58 -7.64 -17.43
CA GLY A 7 -11.99 -6.52 -16.71
C GLY A 7 -10.51 -6.50 -17.04
N ASN A 8 -10.02 -5.40 -17.58
CA ASN A 8 -8.64 -5.21 -18.01
C ASN A 8 -7.69 -5.41 -16.82
N GLN A 9 -7.22 -6.65 -16.62
CA GLN A 9 -6.29 -7.02 -15.56
C GLN A 9 -4.88 -6.64 -15.99
N PHE A 10 -4.18 -5.90 -15.15
CA PHE A 10 -2.81 -5.49 -15.38
C PHE A 10 -1.97 -5.70 -14.12
N SER A 11 -0.67 -5.86 -14.34
CA SER A 11 0.31 -5.97 -13.27
C SER A 11 1.22 -4.75 -13.29
N LEU A 12 1.38 -4.08 -12.14
CA LEU A 12 2.31 -2.97 -11.97
C LEU A 12 3.50 -3.36 -11.10
N ALA A 13 4.66 -2.82 -11.47
CA ALA A 13 5.85 -2.90 -10.63
C ALA A 13 5.85 -1.75 -9.62
N VAL A 14 5.95 -2.11 -8.34
CA VAL A 14 6.07 -1.22 -7.19
C VAL A 14 7.52 -1.01 -6.84
N LYS A 15 8.02 0.17 -7.23
CA LYS A 15 9.41 0.58 -7.01
C LYS A 15 9.47 1.89 -6.23
N PHE A 16 10.48 2.01 -5.41
CA PHE A 16 10.87 3.28 -4.82
C PHE A 16 11.82 4.02 -5.77
N ASP A 17 11.87 5.34 -5.67
CA ASP A 17 12.72 6.20 -6.50
C ASP A 17 14.21 5.87 -6.31
N GLU A 18 14.59 5.55 -5.08
CA GLU A 18 15.92 5.07 -4.73
C GLU A 18 15.83 3.63 -4.20
N SER A 19 16.86 2.82 -4.47
CA SER A 19 16.97 1.47 -3.94
C SER A 19 17.06 1.52 -2.42
N VAL A 20 15.91 1.39 -1.75
CA VAL A 20 15.89 1.36 -0.30
C VAL A 20 16.50 0.04 0.17
N ALA A 21 17.75 0.10 0.59
CA ALA A 21 18.44 -0.99 1.26
C ALA A 21 17.84 -1.18 2.66
N SER A 22 16.65 -1.75 2.74
CA SER A 22 16.02 -2.08 4.01
C SER A 22 15.83 -3.58 4.15
N ASP A 23 16.57 -4.13 5.11
CA ASP A 23 16.44 -5.49 5.65
C ASP A 23 14.99 -5.81 6.08
N LYS A 24 14.21 -4.77 6.39
CA LYS A 24 12.80 -4.88 6.77
C LYS A 24 11.88 -4.75 5.57
N LYS A 25 11.38 -5.89 5.09
CA LYS A 25 10.29 -5.94 4.10
C LYS A 25 8.99 -5.41 4.71
N ILE A 26 8.53 -4.24 4.25
CA ILE A 26 7.22 -3.68 4.60
C ILE A 26 6.19 -4.28 3.63
N PRO A 27 5.10 -4.91 4.11
CA PRO A 27 4.01 -5.29 3.25
C PRO A 27 3.33 -4.02 2.76
N LEU A 28 3.26 -3.90 1.45
CA LEU A 28 2.55 -2.84 0.77
C LEU A 28 1.30 -3.44 0.16
N SER A 29 0.23 -2.65 0.09
CA SER A 29 -0.91 -2.95 -0.77
C SER A 29 -1.19 -1.75 -1.65
N ALA A 30 -1.67 -2.04 -2.86
CA ALA A 30 -2.14 -1.03 -3.78
C ALA A 30 -3.66 -1.11 -3.88
N PHE A 31 -4.28 0.05 -4.02
CA PHE A 31 -5.71 0.24 -4.05
C PHE A 31 -6.05 1.12 -5.25
N LEU A 32 -7.06 0.70 -6.00
CA LEU A 32 -7.53 1.39 -7.18
C LEU A 32 -8.91 1.96 -6.87
N PHE A 33 -9.05 3.27 -6.99
CA PHE A 33 -10.31 3.98 -6.77
C PHE A 33 -10.81 4.62 -8.06
N ASP A 34 -12.13 4.75 -8.17
CA ASP A 34 -12.75 5.57 -9.21
C ASP A 34 -12.67 7.07 -8.85
N ALA A 35 -13.07 7.93 -9.78
CA ALA A 35 -13.12 9.38 -9.58
C ALA A 35 -14.09 9.81 -8.46
N ARG A 36 -15.01 8.93 -8.03
CA ARG A 36 -15.95 9.15 -6.93
C ARG A 36 -15.39 8.71 -5.58
N GLY A 37 -14.23 8.06 -5.54
CA GLY A 37 -13.59 7.55 -4.34
C GLY A 37 -14.07 6.17 -3.90
N ASN A 38 -14.75 5.42 -4.77
CA ASN A 38 -15.14 4.04 -4.53
C ASN A 38 -14.00 3.09 -4.90
N LEU A 39 -13.75 2.08 -4.07
CA LEU A 39 -12.78 1.04 -4.37
C LEU A 39 -13.23 0.22 -5.59
N VAL A 40 -12.43 0.26 -6.66
CA VAL A 40 -12.61 -0.55 -7.86
C VAL A 40 -12.00 -1.93 -7.65
N ASP A 41 -10.74 -1.94 -7.19
CA ASP A 41 -9.99 -3.15 -6.90
C ASP A 41 -8.83 -2.87 -5.93
N SER A 42 -8.31 -3.92 -5.28
CA SER A 42 -7.19 -3.82 -4.34
C SER A 42 -6.34 -5.09 -4.38
N GLY A 43 -5.04 -4.93 -4.12
CA GLY A 43 -4.09 -6.03 -4.22
C GLY A 43 -2.91 -5.85 -3.30
N VAL A 44 -2.45 -6.95 -2.71
CA VAL A 44 -1.22 -6.97 -1.91
C VAL A 44 -0.03 -6.99 -2.86
N VAL A 45 0.96 -6.14 -2.60
CA VAL A 45 2.22 -6.12 -3.34
C VAL A 45 3.07 -7.32 -2.91
N ARG A 46 3.36 -8.20 -3.86
CA ARG A 46 4.23 -9.37 -3.67
C ARG A 46 5.37 -9.28 -4.67
N ASP A 47 6.60 -9.49 -4.22
CA ASP A 47 7.78 -9.43 -5.09
C ASP A 47 7.89 -8.11 -5.88
N ALA A 48 7.60 -6.98 -5.22
CA ALA A 48 7.56 -5.64 -5.85
C ALA A 48 6.58 -5.55 -7.04
N LYS A 49 5.54 -6.39 -7.09
CA LYS A 49 4.49 -6.35 -8.11
C LYS A 49 3.11 -6.48 -7.50
N VAL A 50 2.13 -5.89 -8.15
CA VAL A 50 0.71 -6.01 -7.78
C VAL A 50 -0.13 -6.22 -9.03
N SER A 51 -1.11 -7.12 -8.95
CA SER A 51 -2.10 -7.34 -10.00
C SER A 51 -3.41 -6.69 -9.60
N LEU A 52 -3.94 -5.84 -10.48
CA LEU A 52 -5.19 -5.11 -10.27
C LEU A 52 -6.04 -5.15 -11.54
N ASN A 53 -7.34 -4.93 -11.38
CA ASN A 53 -8.33 -4.89 -12.45
C ASN A 53 -9.02 -3.52 -12.52
N ALA A 54 -8.92 -2.85 -13.66
CA ALA A 54 -9.56 -1.54 -13.87
C ALA A 54 -11.07 -1.61 -14.17
N LYS A 55 -11.69 -2.79 -14.29
CA LYS A 55 -13.12 -2.96 -14.63
C LYS A 55 -13.59 -2.06 -15.79
N ASP A 56 -12.90 -2.11 -16.92
CA ASP A 56 -13.19 -1.29 -18.13
C ASP A 56 -13.24 0.24 -17.91
N LEU A 57 -12.82 0.73 -16.74
CA LEU A 57 -12.82 2.16 -16.47
C LEU A 57 -11.71 2.84 -17.26
N PRO A 58 -11.96 4.05 -17.78
CA PRO A 58 -10.94 4.84 -18.44
C PRO A 58 -9.85 5.21 -17.44
N HIS A 59 -8.59 5.11 -17.87
CA HIS A 59 -7.41 5.40 -17.07
C HIS A 59 -7.45 6.78 -16.38
N ASN A 60 -8.06 7.78 -17.04
CA ASN A 60 -8.13 9.15 -16.53
C ASN A 60 -9.12 9.31 -15.35
N SER A 61 -9.96 8.31 -15.11
CA SER A 61 -10.92 8.28 -14.01
C SER A 61 -10.47 7.38 -12.86
N LEU A 62 -9.26 6.81 -12.94
CA LEU A 62 -8.72 5.89 -11.96
C LEU A 62 -7.63 6.58 -11.13
N ARG A 63 -7.72 6.43 -9.81
CA ARG A 63 -6.72 6.93 -8.85
C ARG A 63 -6.12 5.75 -8.11
N MET A 64 -4.81 5.60 -8.21
CA MET A 64 -4.10 4.52 -7.55
C MET A 64 -3.42 5.04 -6.29
N PHE A 65 -3.55 4.28 -5.20
CA PHE A 65 -2.92 4.58 -3.92
C PHE A 65 -2.11 3.37 -3.46
N VAL A 66 -0.95 3.62 -2.86
CA VAL A 66 -0.12 2.59 -2.23
C VAL A 66 0.03 2.90 -0.75
N ALA A 67 -0.15 1.91 0.11
CA ALA A 67 -0.06 2.08 1.54
C ALA A 67 0.57 0.86 2.25
N PRO A 68 1.17 1.05 3.44
CA PRO A 68 1.79 -0.01 4.23
C PRO A 68 0.73 -0.81 5.00
N THR A 69 -0.01 -1.66 4.30
CA THR A 69 -1.07 -2.47 4.90
C THR A 69 -0.83 -3.96 4.71
N ASP A 70 -1.17 -4.73 5.74
CA ASP A 70 -1.18 -6.19 5.68
C ASP A 70 -2.48 -6.72 5.01
N GLU A 71 -2.50 -7.99 4.62
CA GLU A 71 -3.63 -8.61 3.91
C GLU A 71 -4.97 -8.50 4.67
N LYS A 72 -4.93 -8.51 6.01
CA LYS A 72 -6.12 -8.31 6.86
C LYS A 72 -6.65 -6.87 6.81
N GLN A 73 -5.75 -5.88 6.79
CA GLN A 73 -6.11 -4.47 6.76
C GLN A 73 -6.60 -4.06 5.38
N ASN A 74 -6.01 -4.62 4.32
CA ASN A 74 -6.43 -4.42 2.94
C ASN A 74 -7.93 -4.72 2.76
N LYS A 75 -8.40 -5.87 3.25
CA LYS A 75 -9.83 -6.26 3.17
C LYS A 75 -10.79 -5.35 3.92
N ALA A 76 -10.30 -4.55 4.87
CA ALA A 76 -11.12 -3.63 5.66
C ALA A 76 -11.22 -2.24 5.03
N ILE A 77 -10.44 -1.95 3.98
CA ILE A 77 -10.43 -0.66 3.30
C ILE A 77 -11.44 -0.72 2.17
N THR A 78 -12.41 0.19 2.18
CA THR A 78 -13.41 0.32 1.11
C THR A 78 -13.45 1.73 0.52
N THR A 79 -12.93 2.72 1.25
CA THR A 79 -12.90 4.12 0.82
C THR A 79 -11.50 4.73 0.95
N ILE A 80 -11.28 5.86 0.27
CA ILE A 80 -10.05 6.65 0.41
C ILE A 80 -9.88 7.15 1.86
N GLY A 81 -10.98 7.42 2.58
CA GLY A 81 -10.94 7.86 3.98
C GLY A 81 -10.31 6.81 4.90
N ASP A 82 -10.60 5.52 4.69
CA ASP A 82 -9.99 4.42 5.44
C ASP A 82 -8.48 4.29 5.22
N LEU A 83 -8.00 4.76 4.07
CA LEU A 83 -6.59 4.76 3.69
C LEU A 83 -5.80 5.90 4.34
N GLN A 84 -6.42 7.05 4.61
CA GLN A 84 -5.72 8.24 5.13
C GLN A 84 -4.92 7.96 6.40
N ARG A 85 -5.39 7.06 7.27
CA ARG A 85 -4.68 6.64 8.50
C ARG A 85 -3.33 5.94 8.25
N PHE A 86 -3.10 5.43 7.05
CA PHE A 86 -1.87 4.75 6.64
C PHE A 86 -0.91 5.65 5.85
N ASN A 87 -1.24 6.94 5.73
CA ASN A 87 -0.50 7.92 4.95
C ASN A 87 -0.22 7.41 3.51
N PRO A 88 -1.28 7.18 2.72
CA PRO A 88 -1.18 6.53 1.43
C PRO A 88 -0.43 7.44 0.45
N TYR A 89 0.37 6.85 -0.41
CA TYR A 89 0.98 7.54 -1.53
C TYR A 89 0.06 7.43 -2.74
N GLU A 90 -0.44 8.56 -3.21
CA GLU A 90 -1.16 8.63 -4.48
C GLU A 90 -0.16 8.54 -5.63
N THR A 91 -0.35 7.56 -6.52
CA THR A 91 0.49 7.40 -7.71
C THR A 91 -0.35 7.58 -8.97
N SER A 92 0.23 8.30 -9.93
CA SER A 92 -0.38 8.46 -11.24
C SER A 92 -0.09 7.24 -12.11
N LEU A 93 -1.16 6.64 -12.64
CA LEU A 93 -1.07 5.60 -13.66
C LEU A 93 -0.78 6.27 -15.01
N LYS A 94 0.38 5.97 -15.59
CA LYS A 94 0.75 6.38 -16.93
C LYS A 94 0.51 5.20 -17.89
N ALA A 95 -0.32 5.43 -18.90
CA ALA A 95 -0.44 4.48 -20.00
C ALA A 95 0.85 4.48 -20.83
N SER A 96 1.40 3.30 -21.06
CA SER A 96 2.62 3.04 -21.81
C SER A 96 2.35 1.98 -22.89
N ALA A 97 3.21 1.88 -23.90
CA ALA A 97 3.02 0.95 -25.01
C ALA A 97 2.97 -0.54 -24.57
N ARG A 98 3.43 -0.85 -23.35
CA ARG A 98 3.42 -2.19 -22.75
C ARG A 98 2.35 -2.39 -21.66
N GLY A 99 1.50 -1.40 -21.39
CA GLY A 99 0.46 -1.47 -20.36
C GLY A 99 0.44 -0.24 -19.45
N PHE A 100 0.15 -0.44 -18.17
CA PHE A 100 0.16 0.64 -17.18
C PHE A 100 1.48 0.64 -16.40
N GLU A 101 2.09 1.81 -16.32
CA GLU A 101 3.24 2.08 -15.47
C GLU A 101 2.82 3.08 -14.39
N MET A 102 3.37 2.96 -13.20
CA MET A 102 3.15 3.95 -12.15
C MET A 102 4.44 4.65 -11.80
N LEU A 103 4.30 5.86 -11.27
CA LEU A 103 5.44 6.61 -10.80
C LEU A 103 6.06 5.91 -9.57
N PRO A 104 7.40 5.95 -9.46
CA PRO A 104 8.08 5.41 -8.30
C PRO A 104 7.63 6.12 -7.02
N ILE A 105 7.66 5.39 -5.92
CA ILE A 105 7.32 5.90 -4.60
C ILE A 105 8.53 6.70 -4.08
N PRO A 106 8.36 7.98 -3.69
CA PRO A 106 9.43 8.77 -3.15
C PRO A 106 10.00 8.13 -1.87
N ASN A 107 11.33 8.13 -1.73
CA ASN A 107 12.02 7.48 -0.61
C ASN A 107 11.56 8.01 0.76
N ILE A 108 11.09 9.26 0.85
CA ILE A 108 10.56 9.87 2.08
C ILE A 108 9.40 9.07 2.72
N TYR A 109 8.61 8.34 1.92
CA TYR A 109 7.52 7.51 2.43
C TYR A 109 8.01 6.26 3.16
N HIS A 110 9.19 5.75 2.82
CA HIS A 110 9.73 4.54 3.42
C HIS A 110 9.96 4.65 4.95
N PRO A 111 10.72 5.64 5.48
CA PRO A 111 10.87 5.81 6.92
C PRO A 111 9.56 6.21 7.60
N ILE A 112 8.68 6.97 6.93
CA ILE A 112 7.37 7.34 7.47
C ILE A 112 6.51 6.09 7.70
N TRP A 113 6.44 5.19 6.72
CA TRP A 113 5.68 3.95 6.84
C TRP A 113 6.28 2.99 7.87
N LEU A 114 7.61 2.93 8.00
CA LEU A 114 8.26 2.20 9.09
C LEU A 114 7.87 2.76 10.46
N LEU A 115 7.92 4.09 10.64
CA LEU A 115 7.58 4.75 11.90
C LEU A 115 6.10 4.57 12.26
N HIS A 116 5.21 4.71 11.28
CA HIS A 116 3.77 4.53 11.49
C HIS A 116 3.37 3.08 11.76
N ARG A 117 4.05 2.09 11.14
CA ARG A 117 3.86 0.66 11.45
C ARG A 117 4.45 0.29 12.81
N CYS A 118 5.52 0.98 13.22
CA CYS A 118 6.08 0.92 14.58
C CYS A 118 5.34 1.79 15.60
N ARG A 119 4.11 2.27 15.31
CA ARG A 119 3.19 2.71 16.38
C ARG A 119 2.71 1.48 17.14
N VAL A 120 3.65 0.80 17.80
CA VAL A 120 3.42 -0.27 18.74
C VAL A 120 2.50 0.32 19.79
N ARG A 121 1.25 -0.15 19.82
CA ARG A 121 0.35 -0.01 20.96
C ARG A 121 0.80 -0.96 22.08
N GLY A 122 2.12 -1.13 22.23
CA GLY A 122 2.76 -1.97 23.23
C GLY A 122 3.05 -1.07 24.41
N ASN A 123 2.33 -1.28 25.51
CA ASN A 123 2.69 -0.73 26.80
C ASN A 123 4.12 -1.18 27.11
N VAL A 124 5.10 -0.28 27.04
CA VAL A 124 6.46 -0.58 27.47
C VAL A 124 6.44 -0.57 29.00
N SER A 125 5.97 -1.67 29.59
CA SER A 125 6.18 -1.93 31.01
C SER A 125 7.66 -2.24 31.18
N LYS A 126 8.46 -1.21 31.52
CA LYS A 126 9.79 -1.43 32.08
C LYS A 126 9.60 -1.94 33.51
N ASN A 127 9.74 -3.24 33.71
CA ASN A 127 9.88 -3.84 35.02
C ASN A 127 11.28 -3.45 35.52
N PHE A 128 11.39 -2.39 36.31
CA PHE A 128 12.63 -2.09 37.03
C PHE A 128 12.68 -3.00 38.26
N THR A 129 13.55 -4.01 38.22
CA THR A 129 13.98 -4.69 39.44
C THR A 129 14.90 -3.72 40.19
N VAL A 130 14.34 -3.01 41.18
CA VAL A 130 15.16 -2.29 42.15
C VAL A 130 15.82 -3.35 43.03
N GLY A 131 17.06 -3.69 42.71
CA GLY A 131 17.93 -4.45 43.61
C GLY A 131 18.29 -3.56 44.80
N THR A 132 17.66 -3.79 45.94
CA THR A 132 18.05 -3.16 47.20
C THR A 132 19.39 -3.76 47.63
N THR A 133 20.46 -2.96 47.49
CA THR A 133 21.78 -3.24 48.06
C THR A 133 21.73 -3.03 49.57
N THR A 134 22.27 -4.02 50.28
CA THR A 134 22.53 -4.13 51.72
C THR A 134 23.23 -2.91 52.32
N GLY A 135 22.78 -2.51 53.52
CA GLY A 135 23.51 -1.72 54.50
C GLY A 135 23.27 -2.28 55.89
#